data_AF-A0A0J9EVC1-F1
#
_entry.id   AF-A0A0J9EVC1-F1
#
_cell.length_a   1.000
_cell.length_b   1.000
_cell.length_c   1.000
_cell.angle_alpha   90.00
_cell.angle_beta   90.00
_cell.angle_gamma   90.00
#
_symmetry.space_group_name_H-M   'P 1'
#
loop_
_entity.id
_entity.type
_entity.pdbx_description
1 polymer ?
#
loop_
_entity_poly.entity_id
_entity_poly.type
_entity_poly.pdbx_seq_one_letter_code
_entity_poly.pdbx_strand_id
1 'polypeptide(L)'
;MLKSKDKKPDIKKIVSKMGIVFVLIALIILWSSLSQSFFTVNNLLLIIKQVSLYSILCVGMTIVLVTGGIDLSIGSIVALSAVFAARYCSGDHLNMPLYIPIIIAVLIGTACGVINGLGVAYAKIPPFIMTMCMMLAARGAAYVYTNAKAIFNLNERFVNISNGFLGRTYNADGIIDNYGIPYMVFYFAGAVIIGVLILHFTTYGRRIYALGGNKSAARYSGINTQLIECSAYAISGLCAGICGFLMASRISSGNANSASGYEMTVISAAVIGGVSLSGGVGTMYGAMVGVLIVGVISNGMDILGINTYFQQILQAVIIFVAVYIDVRVNGKKK
;
A
#
# COMPACT_ATOMS: atom_id res chain seq x y z
N MET A 1 -25.94 -4.32 -46.86
CA MET A 1 -25.10 -5.35 -46.20
C MET A 1 -23.67 -4.82 -46.05
N LEU A 2 -23.40 -4.04 -45.00
CA LEU A 2 -22.06 -3.52 -44.72
C LEU A 2 -21.37 -4.48 -43.74
N LYS A 3 -20.39 -5.25 -44.24
CA LYS A 3 -19.56 -6.15 -43.43
C LYS A 3 -18.77 -5.30 -42.41
N SER A 4 -19.01 -5.54 -41.11
CA SER A 4 -18.15 -5.03 -40.04
C SER A 4 -16.75 -5.62 -40.22
N LYS A 5 -15.76 -4.78 -40.51
CA LYS A 5 -14.36 -5.17 -40.45
C LYS A 5 -13.99 -5.40 -38.99
N ASP A 6 -13.80 -6.66 -38.61
CA ASP A 6 -13.16 -7.05 -37.36
C ASP A 6 -11.78 -6.39 -37.27
N LYS A 7 -11.67 -5.35 -36.44
CA LYS A 7 -10.38 -4.74 -36.08
C LYS A 7 -9.62 -5.77 -35.23
N LYS A 8 -8.69 -6.50 -35.85
CA LYS A 8 -7.70 -7.30 -35.12
C LYS A 8 -7.05 -6.42 -34.04
N PRO A 9 -6.97 -6.88 -32.79
CA PRO A 9 -6.31 -6.11 -31.74
C PRO A 9 -4.85 -5.87 -32.13
N ASP A 10 -4.45 -4.60 -32.15
CA ASP A 10 -3.09 -4.17 -32.49
C ASP A 10 -2.13 -4.63 -31.38
N ILE A 11 -1.50 -5.79 -31.61
CA ILE A 11 -0.65 -6.49 -30.63
C ILE A 11 0.44 -5.56 -30.09
N LYS A 12 0.97 -4.64 -30.90
CA LYS A 12 1.96 -3.64 -30.46
C LYS A 12 1.41 -2.66 -29.41
N LYS A 13 0.12 -2.30 -29.48
CA LYS A 13 -0.54 -1.43 -28.48
C LYS A 13 -0.92 -2.15 -27.20
N ILE A 14 -1.21 -3.45 -27.29
CA ILE A 14 -1.49 -4.29 -26.11
C ILE A 14 -0.19 -4.60 -25.37
N VAL A 15 0.87 -4.98 -26.10
CA VAL A 15 2.20 -5.24 -25.53
C VAL A 15 2.79 -3.98 -24.89
N SER A 16 2.58 -2.79 -25.48
CA SER A 16 3.03 -1.53 -24.85
C SER A 16 2.21 -1.13 -23.62
N LYS A 17 0.92 -1.48 -23.56
CA LYS A 17 0.05 -1.26 -22.37
C LYS A 17 0.26 -2.29 -21.27
N MET A 18 0.74 -3.49 -21.58
CA MET A 18 0.92 -4.61 -20.64
C MET A 18 2.39 -4.93 -20.32
N GLY A 19 3.34 -4.07 -20.74
CA GLY A 19 4.78 -4.29 -20.53
C GLY A 19 5.14 -4.65 -19.09
N ILE A 20 4.48 -4.02 -18.11
CA ILE A 20 4.68 -4.29 -16.69
C ILE A 20 4.20 -5.69 -16.24
N VAL A 21 3.15 -6.23 -16.85
CA VAL A 21 2.68 -7.59 -16.57
C VAL A 21 3.68 -8.62 -17.08
N PHE A 22 4.33 -8.36 -18.22
CA PHE A 22 5.41 -9.22 -18.71
C PHE A 22 6.61 -9.22 -17.77
N VAL A 23 6.96 -8.08 -17.16
CA VAL A 23 8.00 -8.02 -16.13
C VAL A 23 7.63 -8.88 -14.92
N LEU A 24 6.39 -8.81 -14.44
CA LEU A 24 5.90 -9.66 -13.35
C LEU A 24 6.00 -11.15 -13.70
N ILE A 25 5.55 -11.55 -14.90
CA ILE A 25 5.63 -12.93 -15.36
C ILE A 25 7.09 -13.39 -15.45
N ALA A 26 7.99 -12.56 -15.99
CA ALA A 26 9.41 -12.86 -16.09
C ALA A 26 10.05 -13.08 -14.70
N LEU A 27 9.68 -12.26 -13.71
CA LEU A 27 10.13 -12.42 -12.33
C LEU A 27 9.61 -13.72 -11.71
N ILE A 28 8.35 -14.07 -11.92
CA ILE A 28 7.78 -15.34 -11.44
C ILE A 28 8.54 -16.54 -12.02
N ILE A 29 8.83 -16.52 -13.33
CA ILE A 29 9.61 -17.58 -14.00
C ILE A 29 11.03 -17.62 -13.43
N LEU A 30 11.67 -16.46 -13.25
CA LEU A 30 13.02 -16.36 -12.68
C LEU A 30 13.07 -17.00 -11.29
N TRP A 31 12.22 -16.56 -10.35
CA TRP A 31 12.24 -17.10 -8.98
C TRP A 31 11.86 -18.58 -8.92
N SER A 32 10.92 -19.01 -9.76
CA SER A 32 10.57 -20.43 -9.88
C SER A 32 11.75 -21.28 -10.39
N SER A 33 12.61 -20.73 -11.25
CA SER A 33 13.78 -21.46 -11.76
C SER A 33 14.92 -21.52 -10.73
N LEU A 34 15.02 -20.49 -9.87
CA LEU A 34 16.06 -20.39 -8.84
C LEU A 34 15.72 -21.15 -7.56
N SER A 35 14.44 -21.36 -7.24
CA SER A 35 14.03 -22.10 -6.05
C SER A 35 12.74 -22.89 -6.26
N GLN A 36 12.82 -24.18 -5.99
CA GLN A 36 11.65 -25.07 -5.95
C GLN A 36 10.65 -24.67 -4.84
N SER A 37 11.11 -23.92 -3.83
CA SER A 37 10.26 -23.46 -2.73
C SER A 37 9.31 -22.33 -3.14
N PHE A 38 9.54 -21.68 -4.29
CA PHE A 38 8.78 -20.50 -4.72
C PHE A 38 7.28 -20.78 -4.91
N PHE A 39 6.93 -21.92 -5.53
CA PHE A 39 5.54 -22.31 -5.74
C PHE A 39 4.93 -23.14 -4.60
N THR A 40 5.60 -23.23 -3.46
CA THR A 40 5.00 -23.88 -2.29
C THR A 40 3.81 -23.06 -1.79
N VAL A 41 2.76 -23.73 -1.32
CA VAL A 41 1.56 -23.07 -0.80
C VAL A 41 1.92 -22.08 0.31
N ASN A 42 2.82 -22.47 1.22
CA ASN A 42 3.29 -21.59 2.30
C ASN A 42 3.93 -20.31 1.76
N ASN A 43 4.73 -20.40 0.71
CA ASN A 43 5.35 -19.22 0.12
C ASN A 43 4.33 -18.32 -0.58
N LEU A 44 3.41 -18.90 -1.35
CA LEU A 44 2.33 -18.13 -1.99
C LEU A 44 1.46 -17.40 -0.96
N LEU A 45 1.18 -18.05 0.18
CA LEU A 45 0.48 -17.44 1.31
C LEU A 45 1.27 -16.26 1.91
N LEU A 46 2.60 -16.36 2.03
CA LEU A 46 3.45 -15.28 2.50
C LEU A 46 3.44 -14.08 1.54
N ILE A 47 3.59 -14.33 0.23
CA ILE A 47 3.49 -13.30 -0.80
C ILE A 47 2.16 -12.56 -0.68
N ILE A 48 1.04 -13.30 -0.66
CA ILE A 48 -0.30 -12.71 -0.57
C ILE A 48 -0.42 -11.86 0.69
N LYS A 49 -0.03 -12.36 1.87
CA LYS A 49 -0.12 -11.61 3.13
C LYS A 49 0.68 -10.30 3.07
N GLN A 50 1.85 -10.30 2.45
CA GLN A 50 2.71 -9.11 2.34
C GLN A 50 2.17 -8.10 1.31
N VAL A 51 1.84 -8.57 0.11
CA VAL A 51 1.24 -7.77 -0.97
C VAL A 51 -0.07 -7.13 -0.53
N SER A 52 -0.88 -7.81 0.29
CA SER A 52 -2.15 -7.29 0.79
C SER A 52 -1.97 -5.99 1.58
N LEU A 53 -1.01 -5.94 2.51
CA LEU A 53 -0.72 -4.72 3.27
C LEU A 53 -0.22 -3.58 2.36
N TYR A 54 0.71 -3.90 1.46
CA TYR A 54 1.22 -2.92 0.50
C TYR A 54 0.13 -2.40 -0.45
N SER A 55 -0.84 -3.23 -0.82
CA SER A 55 -1.94 -2.82 -1.71
C SER A 55 -2.82 -1.75 -1.07
N ILE A 56 -3.17 -1.92 0.21
CA ILE A 56 -3.98 -0.94 0.96
C ILE A 56 -3.24 0.40 1.02
N LEU A 57 -1.96 0.37 1.38
CA LEU A 57 -1.12 1.57 1.42
C LEU A 57 -0.96 2.21 0.03
N CYS A 58 -0.83 1.38 -1.01
CA CYS A 58 -0.67 1.84 -2.39
C CYS A 58 -1.90 2.56 -2.92
N VAL A 59 -3.11 2.20 -2.47
CA VAL A 59 -4.32 2.98 -2.81
C VAL A 59 -4.18 4.43 -2.34
N GLY A 60 -3.84 4.62 -1.07
CA GLY A 60 -3.65 5.95 -0.48
C GLY A 60 -2.51 6.72 -1.15
N MET A 61 -1.35 6.07 -1.28
CA MET A 61 -0.17 6.67 -1.90
C MET A 61 -0.43 7.05 -3.37
N THR A 62 -1.12 6.20 -4.15
CA THR A 62 -1.44 6.50 -5.54
C THR A 62 -2.29 7.77 -5.65
N ILE A 63 -3.27 7.94 -4.77
CA ILE A 63 -4.11 9.15 -4.76
C ILE A 63 -3.25 10.39 -4.47
N VAL A 64 -2.34 10.33 -3.49
CA VAL A 64 -1.42 11.43 -3.16
C VAL A 64 -0.47 11.73 -4.31
N LEU A 65 0.16 10.71 -4.90
CA LEU A 65 1.08 10.87 -6.04
C LEU A 65 0.39 11.48 -7.25
N VAL A 66 -0.85 11.06 -7.56
CA VAL A 66 -1.61 11.65 -8.67
C VAL A 66 -1.90 13.12 -8.42
N THR A 67 -2.04 13.60 -7.17
CA THR A 67 -2.15 15.05 -6.90
C THR A 67 -0.83 15.82 -7.07
N GLY A 68 0.30 15.14 -7.31
CA GLY A 68 1.65 15.72 -7.32
C GLY A 68 2.26 15.89 -5.93
N GLY A 69 1.68 15.21 -4.92
CA GLY A 69 2.17 15.18 -3.55
C GLY A 69 3.00 13.92 -3.27
N ILE A 70 3.62 13.86 -2.09
CA ILE A 70 4.34 12.67 -1.60
C ILE A 70 4.01 12.53 -0.11
N ASP A 71 3.67 11.33 0.35
CA ASP A 71 3.42 11.05 1.76
C ASP A 71 4.44 10.04 2.32
N LEU A 72 5.49 10.56 2.95
CA LEU A 72 6.53 9.72 3.58
C LEU A 72 6.10 9.16 4.94
N SER A 73 5.00 9.64 5.51
CA SER A 73 4.63 9.31 6.89
C SER A 73 3.94 7.96 7.04
N ILE A 74 3.49 7.34 5.94
CA ILE A 74 2.62 6.16 5.98
C ILE A 74 3.19 4.99 6.79
N GLY A 75 4.49 4.70 6.71
CA GLY A 75 5.10 3.62 7.49
C GLY A 75 5.06 3.89 9.00
N SER A 76 5.32 5.13 9.41
CA SER A 76 5.24 5.53 10.83
C SER A 76 3.82 5.62 11.34
N ILE A 77 2.86 6.03 10.50
CA ILE A 77 1.43 6.02 10.85
C ILE A 77 0.92 4.58 11.03
N VAL A 78 1.35 3.64 10.18
CA VAL A 78 1.06 2.20 10.34
C VAL A 78 1.59 1.71 11.68
N ALA A 79 2.82 2.05 12.05
CA ALA A 79 3.41 1.63 13.32
C ALA A 79 2.66 2.20 14.53
N LEU A 80 2.33 3.50 14.51
CA LEU A 80 1.56 4.13 15.57
C LEU A 80 0.18 3.48 15.70
N SER A 81 -0.53 3.31 14.59
CA SER A 81 -1.85 2.68 14.55
C SER A 81 -1.80 1.21 15.03
N ALA A 82 -0.73 0.48 14.68
CA ALA A 82 -0.48 -0.89 15.13
C ALA A 82 -0.26 -0.98 16.65
N VAL A 83 0.52 -0.05 17.22
CA VAL A 83 0.76 0.03 18.68
C VAL A 83 -0.54 0.27 19.44
N PHE A 84 -1.35 1.23 19.00
CA PHE A 84 -2.63 1.51 19.66
C PHE A 84 -3.63 0.36 19.47
N ALA A 85 -3.72 -0.25 18.28
CA ALA A 85 -4.54 -1.45 18.07
C ALA A 85 -4.13 -2.57 19.02
N ALA A 86 -2.82 -2.83 19.15
CA ALA A 86 -2.28 -3.86 20.03
C ALA A 86 -2.58 -3.58 21.50
N ARG A 87 -2.48 -2.33 21.95
CA ARG A 87 -2.77 -1.92 23.33
C ARG A 87 -4.22 -2.23 23.74
N TYR A 88 -5.17 -1.96 22.85
CA TYR A 88 -6.60 -2.21 23.09
C TYR A 88 -7.02 -3.65 22.74
N CYS A 89 -6.06 -4.54 22.57
CA CYS A 89 -6.23 -5.98 22.35
C CYS A 89 -5.35 -6.83 23.28
N SER A 90 -4.69 -6.23 24.29
CA SER A 90 -3.71 -6.89 25.17
C SER A 90 -3.96 -6.52 26.63
N GLY A 91 -3.48 -7.37 27.55
CA GLY A 91 -3.57 -7.15 29.00
C GLY A 91 -5.01 -6.95 29.47
N ASP A 92 -5.25 -5.87 30.22
CA ASP A 92 -6.57 -5.54 30.78
C ASP A 92 -7.66 -5.33 29.71
N HIS A 93 -7.26 -5.07 28.47
CA HIS A 93 -8.17 -4.86 27.34
C HIS A 93 -8.34 -6.10 26.46
N LEU A 94 -7.81 -7.27 26.87
CA LEU A 94 -7.85 -8.50 26.07
C LEU A 94 -9.27 -8.86 25.62
N ASN A 95 -10.27 -8.67 26.49
CA ASN A 95 -11.66 -9.01 26.24
C ASN A 95 -12.49 -7.88 25.61
N MET A 96 -11.86 -6.77 25.21
CA MET A 96 -12.60 -5.69 24.55
C MET A 96 -13.18 -6.17 23.20
N PRO A 97 -14.36 -5.67 22.82
CA PRO A 97 -14.91 -5.92 21.49
C PRO A 97 -13.97 -5.49 20.37
N LEU A 98 -13.79 -6.34 19.36
CA LEU A 98 -12.80 -6.14 18.27
C LEU A 98 -12.99 -4.85 17.46
N TYR A 99 -14.18 -4.26 17.44
CA TYR A 99 -14.40 -3.01 16.73
C TYR A 99 -13.66 -1.83 17.37
N ILE A 100 -13.40 -1.86 18.69
CA ILE A 100 -12.69 -0.79 19.42
C ILE A 100 -11.26 -0.59 18.90
N PRO A 101 -10.36 -1.60 18.94
CA PRO A 101 -8.98 -1.45 18.47
C PRO A 101 -8.92 -1.11 16.97
N ILE A 102 -9.86 -1.61 16.16
CA ILE A 102 -9.97 -1.28 14.73
C ILE A 102 -10.31 0.20 14.53
N ILE A 103 -11.36 0.69 15.20
CA ILE A 103 -11.77 2.10 15.10
C ILE A 103 -10.65 3.02 15.57
N ILE A 104 -10.00 2.71 16.69
CA ILE A 104 -8.89 3.51 17.23
C ILE A 104 -7.75 3.59 16.21
N ALA A 105 -7.33 2.47 15.62
CA ALA A 105 -6.28 2.45 14.61
C ALA A 105 -6.63 3.29 13.39
N VAL A 106 -7.86 3.16 12.89
CA VAL A 106 -8.34 3.92 11.73
C VAL A 106 -8.44 5.41 12.04
N LEU A 107 -8.92 5.79 13.23
CA LEU A 107 -9.02 7.19 13.66
C LEU A 107 -7.64 7.82 13.79
N ILE A 108 -6.67 7.14 14.39
CA ILE A 108 -5.28 7.63 14.51
C ILE A 108 -4.69 7.85 13.11
N GLY A 109 -4.81 6.85 12.24
CA GLY A 109 -4.30 6.96 10.87
C GLY A 109 -4.93 8.13 10.11
N THR A 110 -6.26 8.24 10.16
CA THR A 110 -7.00 9.32 9.52
C THR A 110 -6.65 10.68 10.10
N ALA A 111 -6.50 10.81 11.42
CA ALA A 111 -6.13 12.05 12.08
C ALA A 111 -4.74 12.53 11.62
N CYS A 112 -3.74 11.64 11.58
CA CYS A 112 -2.41 11.96 11.05
C CYS A 112 -2.48 12.37 9.57
N GLY A 113 -3.28 11.68 8.76
CA GLY A 113 -3.50 12.03 7.36
C GLY A 113 -4.16 13.39 7.17
N VAL A 114 -5.14 13.73 8.01
CA VAL A 114 -5.79 15.06 8.02
C VAL A 114 -4.80 16.14 8.44
N ILE A 115 -3.95 15.91 9.45
CA ILE A 115 -2.91 16.87 9.86
C ILE A 115 -1.95 17.15 8.70
N ASN A 116 -1.49 16.09 8.00
CA ASN A 116 -0.68 16.24 6.78
C ASN A 116 -1.43 17.04 5.71
N GLY A 117 -2.68 16.68 5.45
CA GLY A 117 -3.53 17.34 4.46
C GLY A 117 -3.76 18.82 4.75
N LEU A 118 -3.99 19.19 6.00
CA LEU A 118 -4.16 20.58 6.43
C LEU A 118 -2.86 21.37 6.26
N GLY A 119 -1.72 20.79 6.67
CA GLY A 119 -0.40 21.41 6.51
C GLY A 119 -0.04 21.66 5.05
N VAL A 120 -0.30 20.69 4.17
CA VAL A 120 0.00 20.81 2.73
C VAL A 120 -0.98 21.74 2.03
N ALA A 121 -2.29 21.55 2.22
CA ALA A 121 -3.31 22.23 1.43
C ALA A 121 -3.60 23.67 1.91
N TYR A 122 -3.60 23.91 3.22
CA TYR A 122 -3.98 25.20 3.81
C TYR A 122 -2.78 26.00 4.27
N ALA A 123 -1.85 25.38 5.00
CA ALA A 123 -0.62 26.05 5.42
C ALA A 123 0.42 26.16 4.29
N LYS A 124 0.20 25.51 3.15
CA LYS A 124 1.08 25.53 1.95
C LYS A 124 2.50 25.08 2.26
N ILE A 125 2.66 24.20 3.25
CA ILE A 125 3.95 23.57 3.56
C ILE A 125 4.26 22.56 2.46
N PRO A 126 5.50 22.51 1.92
CA PRO A 126 5.87 21.50 0.93
C PRO A 126 5.56 20.06 1.42
N PRO A 127 4.91 19.21 0.60
CA PRO A 127 4.49 17.85 0.97
C PRO A 127 5.55 16.99 1.66
N PHE A 128 6.77 17.02 1.11
CA PHE A 128 7.90 16.28 1.63
C PHE A 128 8.22 16.66 3.07
N ILE A 129 8.27 17.96 3.39
CA ILE A 129 8.59 18.46 4.73
C ILE A 129 7.47 18.09 5.70
N MET A 130 6.22 18.37 5.34
CA MET A 130 5.07 18.11 6.21
C MET A 130 4.98 16.63 6.60
N THR A 131 5.10 15.75 5.60
CA THR A 131 5.00 14.30 5.83
C THR A 131 6.25 13.71 6.48
N MET A 132 7.44 14.27 6.25
CA MET A 132 8.64 13.92 7.01
C MET A 132 8.51 14.29 8.50
N CYS A 133 7.96 15.47 8.82
CA CYS A 133 7.69 15.86 10.20
C CYS A 133 6.71 14.89 10.87
N MET A 134 5.61 14.54 10.19
CA MET A 134 4.65 13.55 10.68
C MET A 134 5.27 12.15 10.81
N MET A 135 6.16 11.75 9.90
CA MET A 135 6.89 10.49 9.97
C MET A 135 7.69 10.37 11.27
N LEU A 136 8.42 11.44 11.64
CA LEU A 136 9.19 11.50 12.88
C LEU A 136 8.27 11.57 14.10
N ALA A 137 7.24 12.41 14.07
CA ALA A 137 6.30 12.58 15.18
C ALA A 137 5.50 11.31 15.49
N ALA A 138 4.95 10.64 14.47
CA ALA A 138 4.20 9.40 14.63
C ALA A 138 5.08 8.28 15.19
N ARG A 139 6.30 8.15 14.67
CA ARG A 139 7.26 7.14 15.13
C ARG A 139 7.70 7.42 16.57
N GLY A 140 8.05 8.67 16.86
CA GLY A 140 8.41 9.12 18.21
C GLY A 140 7.28 8.87 19.21
N ALA A 141 6.04 9.23 18.86
CA ALA A 141 4.87 8.96 19.67
C ALA A 141 4.68 7.46 19.94
N ALA A 142 4.91 6.61 18.94
CA ALA A 142 4.86 5.16 19.12
C ALA A 142 5.92 4.67 20.12
N TYR A 143 7.17 5.15 20.04
CA TYR A 143 8.22 4.78 20.99
C TYR A 143 7.95 5.28 22.40
N VAL A 144 7.52 6.54 22.55
CA VAL A 144 7.20 7.14 23.85
C VAL A 144 6.08 6.35 24.52
N TYR A 145 5.04 6.00 23.76
CA TYR A 145 3.92 5.23 24.28
C TYR A 145 4.34 3.83 24.73
N THR A 146 5.21 3.15 23.97
CA THR A 146 5.61 1.78 24.27
C THR A 146 6.85 1.64 25.15
N ASN A 147 7.50 2.75 25.50
CA ASN A 147 8.86 2.74 26.07
C ASN A 147 9.82 1.87 25.25
N ALA A 148 9.69 1.91 23.92
CA ALA A 148 10.41 1.08 22.95
C ALA A 148 10.26 -0.45 23.12
N LYS A 149 9.27 -0.93 23.87
CA LYS A 149 8.97 -2.37 24.04
C LYS A 149 7.80 -2.79 23.15
N ALA A 150 7.86 -3.99 22.60
CA ALA A 150 6.74 -4.53 21.83
C ALA A 150 5.61 -4.98 22.76
N ILE A 151 4.36 -4.73 22.36
CA ILE A 151 3.15 -5.23 23.03
C ILE A 151 2.82 -6.61 22.45
N PHE A 152 2.80 -7.64 23.28
CA PHE A 152 2.51 -9.04 22.90
C PHE A 152 1.18 -9.52 23.51
N ASN A 153 0.89 -10.82 23.36
CA ASN A 153 -0.28 -11.50 23.93
C ASN A 153 -1.59 -10.81 23.51
N LEU A 154 -1.74 -10.61 22.20
CA LEU A 154 -2.96 -10.07 21.61
C LEU A 154 -4.08 -11.11 21.65
N ASN A 155 -5.32 -10.63 21.72
CA ASN A 155 -6.51 -11.47 21.61
C ASN A 155 -6.44 -12.34 20.33
N GLU A 156 -6.61 -13.65 20.45
CA GLU A 156 -6.57 -14.59 19.32
C GLU A 156 -7.57 -14.23 18.22
N ARG A 157 -8.76 -13.73 18.59
CA ARG A 157 -9.75 -13.27 17.62
C ARG A 157 -9.25 -12.08 16.80
N PHE A 158 -8.46 -11.20 17.41
CA PHE A 158 -7.82 -10.09 16.71
C PHE A 158 -6.70 -10.59 15.79
N VAL A 159 -5.86 -11.51 16.25
CA VAL A 159 -4.80 -12.14 15.43
C VAL A 159 -5.38 -12.89 14.23
N ASN A 160 -6.55 -13.51 14.40
CA ASN A 160 -7.24 -14.24 13.36
C ASN A 160 -7.77 -13.35 12.21
N ILE A 161 -7.88 -12.03 12.41
CA ILE A 161 -8.28 -11.08 11.34
C ILE A 161 -7.32 -11.15 10.16
N SER A 162 -6.00 -11.14 10.43
CA SER A 162 -4.97 -11.19 9.39
C SER A 162 -4.44 -12.59 9.10
N ASN A 163 -4.47 -13.48 10.08
CA ASN A 163 -3.91 -14.83 9.96
C ASN A 163 -4.95 -15.93 9.69
N GLY A 164 -6.24 -15.60 9.73
CA GLY A 164 -7.33 -16.53 9.50
C GLY A 164 -7.55 -16.92 8.05
N PHE A 165 -8.31 -18.00 7.88
CA PHE A 165 -8.65 -18.60 6.60
C PHE A 165 -10.17 -18.81 6.51
N LEU A 166 -10.73 -18.47 5.36
CA LEU A 166 -12.10 -18.83 5.01
C LEU A 166 -12.13 -20.26 4.48
N GLY A 167 -12.98 -21.10 5.05
CA GLY A 167 -13.24 -22.46 4.55
C GLY A 167 -12.10 -23.47 4.79
N ARG A 168 -11.15 -23.17 5.68
CA ARG A 168 -10.12 -24.13 6.08
C ARG A 168 -10.75 -25.21 6.96
N THR A 169 -10.64 -26.45 6.53
CA THR A 169 -11.11 -27.64 7.26
C THR A 169 -9.92 -28.49 7.68
N TYR A 170 -10.07 -29.14 8.83
CA TYR A 170 -9.10 -30.07 9.39
C TYR A 170 -9.72 -31.46 9.38
N ASN A 171 -8.94 -32.45 8.98
CA ASN A 171 -9.30 -33.86 9.11
C ASN A 171 -9.31 -34.28 10.58
N ALA A 172 -9.87 -35.46 10.87
CA ALA A 172 -9.95 -36.03 12.21
C ALA A 172 -8.57 -36.14 12.91
N ASP A 173 -7.48 -36.25 12.13
CA ASP A 173 -6.10 -36.32 12.60
C ASP A 173 -5.44 -34.94 12.82
N GLY A 174 -6.19 -33.84 12.68
CA GLY A 174 -5.67 -32.48 12.81
C GLY A 174 -4.86 -31.98 11.60
N ILE A 175 -4.78 -32.77 10.52
CA ILE A 175 -4.12 -32.39 9.26
C ILE A 175 -5.06 -31.51 8.42
N ILE A 176 -4.51 -30.49 7.77
CA ILE A 176 -5.27 -29.56 6.91
C ILE A 176 -5.79 -30.33 5.68
N ASP A 177 -7.11 -30.43 5.54
CA ASP A 177 -7.78 -31.07 4.40
C ASP A 177 -8.03 -30.08 3.28
N ASN A 178 -8.55 -28.89 3.65
CA ASN A 178 -8.69 -27.75 2.77
C ASN A 178 -7.81 -26.61 3.28
N TYR A 179 -6.88 -26.13 2.45
CA TYR A 179 -6.01 -25.01 2.80
C TYR A 179 -6.79 -23.72 3.11
N GLY A 180 -8.00 -23.57 2.53
CA GLY A 180 -8.83 -22.38 2.66
C GLY A 180 -8.23 -21.16 1.97
N ILE A 181 -8.97 -20.05 1.95
CA ILE A 181 -8.52 -18.78 1.38
C ILE A 181 -8.17 -17.83 2.52
N PRO A 182 -6.94 -17.29 2.61
CA PRO A 182 -6.59 -16.32 3.65
C PRO A 182 -7.47 -15.07 3.59
N TYR A 183 -7.83 -14.53 4.75
CA TYR A 183 -8.58 -13.27 4.82
C TYR A 183 -7.84 -12.10 4.13
N MET A 184 -6.51 -12.15 4.10
CA MET A 184 -5.67 -11.18 3.37
C MET A 184 -6.00 -11.06 1.88
N VAL A 185 -6.42 -12.14 1.21
CA VAL A 185 -6.84 -12.08 -0.20
C VAL A 185 -8.02 -11.14 -0.38
N PHE A 186 -8.98 -11.15 0.56
CA PHE A 186 -10.15 -10.28 0.51
C PHE A 186 -9.77 -8.83 0.80
N TYR A 187 -8.79 -8.57 1.68
CA TYR A 187 -8.28 -7.22 1.90
C TYR A 187 -7.56 -6.68 0.67
N PHE A 188 -6.75 -7.50 -0.01
CA PHE A 188 -6.13 -7.14 -1.29
C PHE A 188 -7.19 -6.84 -2.36
N ALA A 189 -8.14 -7.76 -2.58
CA ALA A 189 -9.21 -7.58 -3.56
C ALA A 189 -10.06 -6.33 -3.25
N GLY A 190 -10.40 -6.13 -1.98
CA GLY A 190 -11.11 -4.94 -1.50
C GLY A 190 -10.34 -3.65 -1.80
N ALA A 191 -9.04 -3.60 -1.50
CA ALA A 191 -8.19 -2.45 -1.81
C ALA A 191 -8.16 -2.15 -3.32
N VAL A 192 -7.99 -3.16 -4.16
CA VAL A 192 -8.01 -3.02 -5.62
C VAL A 192 -9.36 -2.47 -6.09
N ILE A 193 -10.46 -3.09 -5.68
CA ILE A 193 -11.81 -2.70 -6.09
C ILE A 193 -12.11 -1.26 -5.66
N ILE A 194 -11.91 -0.95 -4.38
CA ILE A 194 -12.18 0.39 -3.83
C ILE A 194 -11.30 1.44 -4.51
N GLY A 195 -10.00 1.17 -4.65
CA GLY A 195 -9.07 2.09 -5.30
C GLY A 195 -9.43 2.36 -6.76
N VAL A 196 -9.81 1.32 -7.50
CA VAL A 196 -10.25 1.44 -8.90
C VAL A 196 -11.54 2.25 -9.00
N LEU A 197 -12.54 1.95 -8.16
CA LEU A 197 -13.80 2.67 -8.13
C LEU A 197 -13.59 4.16 -7.84
N ILE A 198 -12.84 4.48 -6.79
CA ILE A 198 -12.54 5.87 -6.40
C ILE A 198 -11.82 6.59 -7.55
N LEU A 199 -10.75 6.01 -8.11
CA LEU A 199 -9.88 6.73 -9.03
C LEU A 199 -10.47 6.86 -10.45
N HIS A 200 -11.19 5.83 -10.96
CA HIS A 200 -11.64 5.80 -12.36
C HIS A 200 -13.14 6.06 -12.54
N PHE A 201 -13.97 5.70 -11.56
CA PHE A 201 -15.43 5.71 -11.73
C PHE A 201 -16.11 6.88 -11.00
N THR A 202 -15.45 7.56 -10.05
CA THR A 202 -16.06 8.68 -9.32
C THR A 202 -15.70 10.07 -9.87
N THR A 203 -16.50 11.07 -9.51
CA THR A 203 -16.19 12.50 -9.70
C THR A 203 -14.95 12.93 -8.92
N TYR A 204 -14.70 12.30 -7.77
CA TYR A 204 -13.53 12.56 -6.94
C TYR A 204 -12.23 12.24 -7.68
N GLY A 205 -12.14 11.05 -8.30
CA GLY A 205 -10.99 10.66 -9.12
C GLY A 205 -10.68 11.67 -10.23
N ARG A 206 -11.71 12.13 -10.96
CA ARG A 206 -11.54 13.17 -12.00
C ARG A 206 -10.97 14.49 -11.45
N ARG A 207 -11.39 14.91 -10.26
CA ARG A 207 -10.87 16.11 -9.59
C ARG A 207 -9.42 15.94 -9.14
N ILE A 208 -9.05 14.74 -8.69
CA ILE A 208 -7.67 14.39 -8.31
C ILE A 208 -6.73 14.48 -9.52
N TYR A 209 -7.11 13.92 -10.67
CA TYR A 209 -6.32 14.06 -11.91
C TYR A 209 -6.24 15.51 -12.41
N ALA A 210 -7.33 16.27 -12.32
CA ALA A 210 -7.33 17.68 -12.71
C ALA A 210 -6.38 18.52 -11.83
N LEU A 211 -6.39 18.28 -10.51
CA LEU A 211 -5.48 18.91 -9.56
C LEU A 211 -4.02 18.61 -9.90
N GLY A 212 -3.69 17.34 -10.14
CA GLY A 212 -2.32 16.90 -10.45
C GLY A 212 -1.80 17.36 -11.81
N GLY A 213 -2.68 17.45 -12.82
CA GLY A 213 -2.30 17.91 -14.15
C GLY A 213 -1.99 19.41 -14.17
N ASN A 214 -2.86 20.23 -13.57
CA ASN A 214 -2.63 21.67 -13.42
C ASN A 214 -3.49 22.27 -12.30
N LYS A 215 -2.87 22.51 -11.13
CA LYS A 215 -3.52 23.08 -9.95
C LYS A 215 -4.18 24.44 -10.20
N SER A 216 -3.57 25.30 -11.03
CA SER A 216 -4.12 26.62 -11.37
C SER A 216 -5.36 26.49 -12.26
N ALA A 217 -5.29 25.67 -13.31
CA ALA A 217 -6.43 25.43 -14.21
C ALA A 217 -7.61 24.78 -13.45
N ALA A 218 -7.34 23.78 -12.60
CA ALA A 218 -8.36 23.15 -11.76
C ALA A 218 -9.08 24.18 -10.86
N ARG A 219 -8.33 25.13 -10.27
CA ARG A 219 -8.90 26.20 -9.45
C ARG A 219 -9.79 27.15 -10.28
N TYR A 220 -9.35 27.55 -11.48
CA TYR A 220 -10.16 28.38 -12.37
C TYR A 220 -11.41 27.65 -12.90
N SER A 221 -11.38 26.32 -12.96
CA SER A 221 -12.55 25.48 -13.26
C SER A 221 -13.48 25.22 -12.07
N GLY A 222 -13.30 25.95 -10.95
CA GLY A 222 -14.19 25.87 -9.78
C GLY A 222 -13.95 24.67 -8.86
N ILE A 223 -12.87 23.91 -9.03
CA ILE A 223 -12.50 22.82 -8.12
C ILE A 223 -11.88 23.43 -6.86
N ASN A 224 -12.39 23.08 -5.68
CA ASN A 224 -11.74 23.39 -4.42
C ASN A 224 -10.49 22.52 -4.28
N THR A 225 -9.36 23.01 -4.79
CA THR A 225 -8.09 22.30 -4.82
C THR A 225 -7.57 21.98 -3.43
N GLN A 226 -7.81 22.86 -2.46
CA GLN A 226 -7.34 22.69 -1.07
C GLN A 226 -8.08 21.53 -0.38
N LEU A 227 -9.40 21.44 -0.54
CA LEU A 227 -10.17 20.35 0.03
C LEU A 227 -9.77 19.01 -0.58
N ILE A 228 -9.59 18.96 -1.90
CA ILE A 228 -9.21 17.72 -2.62
C ILE A 228 -7.79 17.28 -2.27
N GLU A 229 -6.85 18.21 -2.13
CA GLU A 229 -5.50 17.93 -1.67
C GLU A 229 -5.51 17.42 -0.22
N CYS A 230 -6.27 18.06 0.67
CA CYS A 230 -6.41 17.62 2.05
C CYS A 230 -7.03 16.22 2.17
N SER A 231 -8.07 15.92 1.38
CA SER A 231 -8.72 14.61 1.39
C SER A 231 -7.82 13.51 0.84
N ALA A 232 -6.90 13.81 -0.08
CA ALA A 232 -5.93 12.84 -0.57
C ALA A 232 -5.04 12.31 0.57
N TYR A 233 -4.49 13.20 1.41
CA TYR A 233 -3.70 12.79 2.59
C TYR A 233 -4.56 12.15 3.68
N ALA A 234 -5.81 12.57 3.87
CA ALA A 234 -6.73 11.91 4.79
C ALA A 234 -7.02 10.46 4.39
N ILE A 235 -7.21 10.18 3.09
CA ILE A 235 -7.38 8.82 2.57
C ILE A 235 -6.07 8.02 2.73
N SER A 236 -4.92 8.62 2.47
CA SER A 236 -3.61 8.01 2.74
C SER A 236 -3.47 7.57 4.20
N GLY A 237 -3.80 8.48 5.14
CA GLY A 237 -3.82 8.19 6.57
C GLY A 237 -4.83 7.10 6.96
N LEU A 238 -6.02 7.10 6.38
CA LEU A 238 -7.03 6.07 6.60
C LEU A 238 -6.51 4.68 6.14
N CYS A 239 -5.91 4.60 4.96
CA CYS A 239 -5.25 3.39 4.47
C CYS A 239 -4.12 2.92 5.42
N ALA A 240 -3.32 3.86 5.93
CA ALA A 240 -2.28 3.56 6.92
C ALA A 240 -2.84 3.07 8.26
N GLY A 241 -3.94 3.63 8.73
CA GLY A 241 -4.65 3.17 9.94
C GLY A 241 -5.21 1.76 9.79
N ILE A 242 -5.83 1.45 8.64
CA ILE A 242 -6.32 0.10 8.31
C ILE A 242 -5.15 -0.88 8.26
N CYS A 243 -4.08 -0.53 7.54
CA CYS A 243 -2.88 -1.34 7.45
C CYS A 243 -2.21 -1.52 8.83
N GLY A 244 -2.31 -0.55 9.73
CA GLY A 244 -1.78 -0.60 11.10
C GLY A 244 -2.36 -1.75 11.92
N PHE A 245 -3.69 -1.83 12.05
CA PHE A 245 -4.29 -2.92 12.82
C PHE A 245 -4.10 -4.27 12.13
N LEU A 246 -4.16 -4.33 10.79
CA LEU A 246 -3.90 -5.56 10.03
C LEU A 246 -2.46 -6.03 10.22
N MET A 247 -1.50 -5.10 10.28
CA MET A 247 -0.12 -5.41 10.57
C MET A 247 0.02 -5.95 11.99
N ALA A 248 -0.53 -5.28 13.01
CA ALA A 248 -0.51 -5.75 14.39
C ALA A 248 -1.09 -7.16 14.54
N SER A 249 -2.21 -7.42 13.87
CA SER A 249 -2.87 -8.73 13.81
C SER A 249 -1.98 -9.77 13.12
N ARG A 250 -1.29 -9.41 12.03
CA ARG A 250 -0.40 -10.30 11.27
C ARG A 250 0.81 -10.74 12.09
N ILE A 251 1.49 -9.80 12.75
CA ILE A 251 2.72 -10.06 13.52
C ILE A 251 2.46 -10.38 15.00
N SER A 252 1.20 -10.51 15.40
CA SER A 252 0.75 -10.74 16.79
C SER A 252 1.40 -9.80 17.82
N SER A 253 1.73 -8.58 17.40
CA SER A 253 2.41 -7.62 18.26
C SER A 253 2.25 -6.17 17.78
N GLY A 254 2.25 -5.24 18.74
CA GLY A 254 2.35 -3.80 18.49
C GLY A 254 3.78 -3.34 18.70
N ASN A 255 4.53 -3.12 17.61
CA ASN A 255 5.92 -2.69 17.68
C ASN A 255 6.13 -1.34 16.97
N ALA A 256 6.74 -0.40 17.68
CA ALA A 256 7.05 0.93 17.16
C ALA A 256 8.06 0.91 16.00
N ASN A 257 8.83 -0.17 15.79
CA ASN A 257 9.73 -0.37 14.65
C ASN A 257 9.05 -0.98 13.41
N SER A 258 7.81 -1.45 13.51
CA SER A 258 7.13 -2.10 12.39
C SER A 258 6.93 -1.16 11.20
N ALA A 259 6.81 -1.71 10.00
CA ALA A 259 6.56 -0.95 8.77
C ALA A 259 7.59 0.17 8.47
N SER A 260 8.83 0.03 8.95
CA SER A 260 9.93 0.90 8.53
C SER A 260 10.25 0.67 7.04
N GLY A 261 10.38 1.73 6.26
CA GLY A 261 10.66 1.66 4.82
C GLY A 261 9.45 1.32 3.96
N TYR A 262 8.26 1.10 4.53
CA TYR A 262 7.05 0.77 3.77
C TYR A 262 6.67 1.93 2.84
N GLU A 263 6.91 3.18 3.26
CA GLU A 263 6.77 4.37 2.43
C GLU A 263 7.57 4.26 1.13
N MET A 264 8.84 3.86 1.20
CA MET A 264 9.71 3.73 0.03
C MET A 264 9.26 2.56 -0.85
N THR A 265 8.88 1.43 -0.25
CA THR A 265 8.35 0.26 -0.96
C THR A 265 7.10 0.59 -1.76
N VAL A 266 6.15 1.29 -1.15
CA VAL A 266 4.85 1.61 -1.74
C VAL A 266 4.97 2.70 -2.80
N ILE A 267 5.80 3.73 -2.57
CA ILE A 267 6.09 4.75 -3.59
C ILE A 267 6.72 4.07 -4.82
N SER A 268 7.71 3.22 -4.60
CA SER A 268 8.36 2.49 -5.69
C SER A 268 7.39 1.61 -6.46
N ALA A 269 6.55 0.86 -5.75
CA ALA A 269 5.52 0.04 -6.37
C ALA A 269 4.58 0.88 -7.25
N ALA A 270 4.10 2.03 -6.76
CA ALA A 270 3.24 2.92 -7.52
C ALA A 270 3.94 3.51 -8.76
N VAL A 271 5.20 3.94 -8.62
CA VAL A 271 5.99 4.55 -9.71
C VAL A 271 6.37 3.51 -10.77
N ILE A 272 6.81 2.32 -10.35
CA ILE A 272 7.01 1.17 -11.26
C ILE A 272 5.69 0.88 -11.99
N GLY A 273 4.57 0.91 -11.27
CA GLY A 273 3.21 0.82 -11.77
C GLY A 273 2.78 1.92 -12.77
N GLY A 274 3.61 2.93 -13.01
CA GLY A 274 3.36 4.01 -13.96
C GLY A 274 2.63 5.22 -13.39
N VAL A 275 2.54 5.36 -12.06
CA VAL A 275 2.06 6.58 -11.40
C VAL A 275 3.20 7.59 -11.37
N SER A 276 2.98 8.81 -11.87
CA SER A 276 4.03 9.82 -11.93
C SER A 276 4.19 10.55 -10.61
N LEU A 277 5.44 10.83 -10.23
CA LEU A 277 5.76 11.70 -9.08
C LEU A 277 5.42 13.17 -9.36
N SER A 278 5.29 13.55 -10.63
CA SER A 278 4.94 14.92 -11.02
C SER A 278 3.43 15.22 -10.95
N GLY A 279 2.59 14.21 -10.70
CA GLY A 279 1.14 14.35 -10.65
C GLY A 279 0.45 14.23 -12.02
N GLY A 280 -0.87 14.06 -11.99
CA GLY A 280 -1.76 14.08 -13.16
C GLY A 280 -1.72 12.83 -14.05
N VAL A 281 -0.81 11.89 -13.81
CA VAL A 281 -0.64 10.66 -14.61
C VAL A 281 -0.51 9.45 -13.70
N GLY A 282 -1.25 8.37 -14.00
CA GLY A 282 -1.20 7.10 -13.29
C GLY A 282 -2.48 6.31 -13.48
N THR A 283 -2.48 5.04 -13.09
CA THR A 283 -3.71 4.24 -12.96
C THR A 283 -3.62 3.34 -11.74
N MET A 284 -4.74 3.08 -11.09
CA MET A 284 -4.77 2.15 -9.95
C MET A 284 -4.38 0.72 -10.37
N TYR A 285 -4.76 0.30 -11.58
CA TYR A 285 -4.40 -1.02 -12.10
C TYR A 285 -2.89 -1.20 -12.21
N GLY A 286 -2.20 -0.21 -12.80
CA GLY A 286 -0.74 -0.23 -12.92
C GLY A 286 -0.06 -0.25 -11.55
N ALA A 287 -0.53 0.59 -10.61
CA ALA A 287 -0.03 0.62 -9.23
C ALA A 287 -0.15 -0.74 -8.53
N MET A 288 -1.28 -1.44 -8.68
CA MET A 288 -1.49 -2.76 -8.08
C MET A 288 -0.58 -3.84 -8.69
N VAL A 289 -0.33 -3.79 -10.00
CA VAL A 289 0.67 -4.68 -10.63
C VAL A 289 2.08 -4.36 -10.09
N GLY A 290 2.40 -3.09 -9.89
CA GLY A 290 3.65 -2.67 -9.26
C GLY A 290 3.82 -3.22 -7.83
N VAL A 291 2.74 -3.24 -7.03
CA VAL A 291 2.75 -3.87 -5.69
C VAL A 291 3.03 -5.36 -5.77
N LEU A 292 2.45 -6.06 -6.74
CA LEU A 292 2.73 -7.48 -6.98
C LEU A 292 4.19 -7.71 -7.36
N ILE A 293 4.76 -6.86 -8.24
CA ILE A 293 6.17 -6.94 -8.64
C ILE A 293 7.08 -6.80 -7.41
N VAL A 294 6.87 -5.75 -6.62
CA VAL A 294 7.69 -5.50 -5.43
C VAL A 294 7.54 -6.64 -4.41
N GLY A 295 6.33 -7.15 -4.20
CA GLY A 295 6.09 -8.30 -3.32
C GLY A 295 6.78 -9.58 -3.79
N VAL A 296 6.75 -9.88 -5.10
CA VAL A 296 7.43 -11.04 -5.68
C VAL A 296 8.95 -10.89 -5.60
N ILE A 297 9.49 -9.68 -5.80
CA ILE A 297 10.93 -9.41 -5.66
C ILE A 297 11.36 -9.61 -4.21
N SER A 298 10.69 -8.99 -3.24
CA SER A 298 11.02 -9.14 -1.82
C SER A 298 10.97 -10.60 -1.37
N ASN A 299 9.89 -11.29 -1.72
CA ASN A 299 9.73 -12.69 -1.35
C ASN A 299 10.76 -13.62 -2.05
N GLY A 300 11.06 -13.39 -3.33
CA GLY A 300 12.08 -14.16 -4.03
C GLY A 300 13.47 -14.00 -3.40
N MET A 301 13.83 -12.79 -2.98
CA MET A 301 15.06 -12.54 -2.23
C MET A 301 15.07 -13.21 -0.85
N ASP A 302 13.94 -13.19 -0.14
CA ASP A 302 13.79 -13.88 1.15
C ASP A 302 14.01 -15.39 1.02
N ILE A 303 13.46 -16.03 -0.01
CA ILE A 303 13.62 -17.48 -0.25
C ILE A 303 15.08 -17.85 -0.55
N LEU A 304 15.81 -16.99 -1.26
CA LEU A 304 17.23 -17.19 -1.52
C LEU A 304 18.12 -16.89 -0.31
N GLY A 305 17.53 -16.49 0.83
CA GLY A 305 18.28 -16.13 2.03
C GLY A 305 19.11 -14.86 1.85
N ILE A 306 18.76 -14.00 0.90
CA ILE A 306 19.45 -12.72 0.71
C ILE A 306 19.17 -11.84 1.93
N ASN A 307 20.25 -11.40 2.58
CA ASN A 307 20.16 -10.57 3.77
C ASN A 307 19.36 -9.28 3.51
N THR A 308 18.48 -8.91 4.45
CA THR A 308 17.60 -7.75 4.37
C THR A 308 18.33 -6.42 4.10
N TYR A 309 19.58 -6.26 4.55
CA TYR A 309 20.38 -5.07 4.23
C TYR A 309 20.70 -4.96 2.74
N PHE A 310 21.01 -6.07 2.06
CA PHE A 310 21.19 -6.08 0.60
C PHE A 310 19.88 -5.85 -0.13
N GLN A 311 18.76 -6.33 0.41
CA GLN A 311 17.44 -6.05 -0.15
C GLN A 311 17.13 -4.55 -0.16
N GLN A 312 17.53 -3.80 0.89
CA GLN A 312 17.38 -2.35 0.94
C GLN A 312 18.21 -1.63 -0.13
N ILE A 313 19.45 -2.09 -0.39
CA ILE A 313 20.29 -1.54 -1.47
C ILE A 313 19.62 -1.78 -2.82
N LEU A 314 19.16 -3.00 -3.08
CA LEU A 314 18.50 -3.35 -4.34
C LEU A 314 17.19 -2.57 -4.52
N GLN A 315 16.45 -2.40 -3.44
CA GLN A 315 15.26 -1.56 -3.42
C GLN A 315 15.60 -0.12 -3.82
N ALA A 316 16.66 0.48 -3.26
CA ALA A 316 17.10 1.83 -3.63
C ALA A 316 17.44 1.95 -5.12
N VAL A 317 18.10 0.95 -5.70
CA VAL A 317 18.39 0.89 -7.14
C VAL A 317 17.10 0.83 -7.97
N ILE A 318 16.12 0.02 -7.55
CA ILE A 318 14.82 -0.07 -8.22
C ILE A 318 14.12 1.30 -8.19
N ILE A 319 14.08 1.98 -7.04
CA ILE A 319 13.48 3.33 -6.93
C ILE A 319 14.18 4.28 -7.91
N PHE A 320 15.51 4.33 -7.86
CA PHE A 320 16.30 5.23 -8.70
C PHE A 320 16.01 5.03 -10.18
N VAL A 321 16.00 3.77 -10.65
CA VAL A 321 15.69 3.44 -12.05
C VAL A 321 14.25 3.83 -12.40
N ALA A 322 13.28 3.51 -11.54
CA ALA A 322 11.87 3.83 -11.78
C ALA A 322 11.65 5.36 -11.89
N VAL A 323 12.24 6.13 -10.97
CA VAL A 323 12.16 7.59 -10.96
C VAL A 323 12.90 8.20 -12.15
N TYR A 324 14.09 7.69 -12.50
CA TYR A 324 14.83 8.17 -13.67
C TYR A 324 14.02 8.01 -14.96
N ILE A 325 13.35 6.87 -15.13
CA ILE A 325 12.45 6.63 -16.26
C ILE A 325 11.25 7.57 -16.23
N ASP A 326 10.58 7.74 -15.08
CA ASP A 326 9.44 8.66 -14.92
C ASP A 326 9.82 10.10 -15.34
N VAL A 327 10.95 10.61 -14.83
CA VAL A 327 11.43 11.96 -15.15
C VAL A 327 11.73 12.10 -16.65
N ARG A 328 12.35 11.10 -17.29
CA ARG A 328 12.69 11.17 -18.72
C ARG A 328 11.48 11.05 -19.64
N VAL A 329 10.49 10.25 -19.27
CA VAL A 329 9.29 9.98 -20.08
C VAL A 329 8.24 11.07 -19.89
N ASN A 330 7.97 11.47 -18.64
CA ASN A 330 6.90 12.40 -18.29
C ASN A 330 7.38 13.85 -18.14
N GLY A 331 8.66 14.07 -17.81
CA GLY A 331 9.24 15.42 -17.68
C GLY A 331 9.36 16.19 -18.99
N LYS A 332 9.26 15.53 -20.16
CA LYS A 332 9.29 16.18 -21.48
C LYS A 332 7.95 16.77 -21.93
N LYS A 333 6.87 16.65 -21.14
CA LYS A 333 5.52 17.11 -21.50
C LYS A 333 5.08 18.44 -20.85
N LYS A 334 6.02 19.17 -20.21
CA LYS A 334 5.76 20.52 -19.70
C LYS A 334 6.20 21.57 -20.72
#